data_AF-A0A822GSL7-F1
#
_entry.id   AF-A0A822GSL7-F1
#
_cell.length_a   1.000
_cell.length_b   1.000
_cell.length_c   1.000
_cell.angle_alpha   90.00
_cell.angle_beta   90.00
_cell.angle_gamma   90.00
#
_symmetry.space_group_name_H-M   'P 1'
#
loop_
_entity.id
_entity.type
_entity.pdbx_description
1 polymer ?
#
loop_
_entity_poly.entity_id
_entity_poly.type
_entity_poly.pdbx_seq_one_letter_code
_entity_poly.pdbx_strand_id
1 'polypeptide(L)' 'MIITGHLDGDSRCRTGNNNGQLLMCISGCGGTGKSQLIRALTKYFLVTKRIQMMLKLAPTGIAAAEID' A
#
# COMPACT_ATOMS: atom_id res chain seq x y z
N MET A 1 0.80 7.53 2.26
CA MET A 1 1.40 6.93 1.06
C MET A 1 1.86 5.54 1.43
N ILE A 2 1.39 4.51 0.72
CA ILE A 2 1.88 3.14 0.93
C ILE A 2 2.91 2.86 -0.15
N ILE A 3 4.08 2.43 0.28
CA ILE A 3 5.15 1.97 -0.58
C ILE A 3 5.24 0.45 -0.39
N THR A 4 4.95 -0.30 -1.46
CA THR A 4 5.09 -1.77 -1.45
C THR A 4 6.07 -2.23 -2.53
N GLY A 5 7.03 -3.06 -2.11
CA GLY A 5 8.11 -3.54 -2.97
C GLY A 5 7.73 -4.66 -3.93
N HIS A 6 6.57 -5.33 -3.77
CA HIS A 6 6.18 -6.43 -4.66
C HIS A 6 4.73 -6.93 -4.44
N LEU A 7 3.90 -6.92 -5.49
CA LEU A 7 2.62 -7.65 -5.56
C LEU A 7 2.71 -8.65 -6.73
N ASP A 8 2.41 -9.92 -6.50
CA ASP A 8 2.28 -10.90 -7.59
C ASP A 8 1.02 -10.57 -8.42
N GLY A 9 1.18 -9.95 -9.60
CA GLY A 9 0.08 -9.77 -10.54
C GLY A 9 0.24 -8.64 -11.59
N ASP A 10 0.35 -9.08 -12.85
CA ASP A 10 0.14 -8.39 -14.14
C ASP A 10 1.14 -7.29 -14.58
N SER A 11 1.83 -7.58 -15.68
CA SER A 11 2.90 -6.84 -16.36
C SER A 11 2.44 -5.56 -17.10
N ARG A 12 1.29 -4.99 -16.72
CA ARG A 12 0.71 -3.79 -17.37
C ARG A 12 0.81 -2.50 -16.56
N CYS A 13 1.20 -2.56 -15.29
CA CYS A 13 1.52 -1.39 -14.49
C CYS A 13 2.98 -0.98 -14.74
N ARG A 14 3.23 -0.18 -15.78
CA ARG A 14 4.58 0.34 -16.11
C ARG A 14 5.15 1.14 -14.92
N THR A 15 6.00 0.48 -14.14
CA THR A 15 6.85 1.06 -13.11
C THR A 15 7.89 1.97 -13.77
N GLY A 16 7.75 3.27 -13.59
CA GLY A 16 8.87 4.19 -13.76
C GLY A 16 9.93 3.85 -12.71
N ASN A 17 11.11 3.43 -13.16
CA ASN A 17 12.33 3.15 -12.40
C ASN A 17 12.46 1.72 -11.80
N ASN A 18 12.92 0.78 -12.64
CA ASN A 18 13.75 -0.43 -12.42
C ASN A 18 13.71 -1.31 -11.13
N ASN A 19 12.85 -1.09 -10.12
CA ASN A 19 12.94 -1.76 -8.81
C ASN A 19 11.71 -2.59 -8.39
N GLY A 20 10.79 -2.94 -9.30
CA GLY A 20 9.66 -3.84 -9.01
C GLY A 20 8.61 -3.31 -8.01
N GLN A 21 8.77 -2.08 -7.52
CA GLN A 21 7.87 -1.41 -6.58
C GLN A 21 6.57 -1.00 -7.29
N LEU A 22 5.42 -1.28 -6.65
CA LEU A 22 4.12 -0.88 -7.17
C LEU A 22 3.75 0.51 -6.61
N LEU A 23 3.49 1.44 -7.53
CA LEU A 23 3.01 2.78 -7.19
C LEU A 23 1.50 2.86 -7.46
N MET A 24 0.73 3.04 -6.40
CA MET A 24 -0.73 3.16 -6.47
C MET A 24 -1.16 4.51 -5.87
N CYS A 25 -1.87 5.32 -6.64
CA CYS A 25 -2.51 6.55 -6.16
C CYS A 25 -4.02 6.30 -6.02
N ILE A 26 -4.54 6.37 -4.80
CA ILE A 26 -5.97 6.22 -4.51
C ILE A 26 -6.51 7.58 -4.06
N SER A 27 -7.20 8.27 -4.97
CA SER A 27 -7.94 9.49 -4.65
C SER A 27 -9.37 9.16 -4.21
N GLY A 28 -9.99 10.04 -3.42
CA GLY A 28 -11.40 9.91 -3.03
C GLY A 28 -11.77 10.74 -1.80
N CYS A 29 -13.04 11.09 -1.67
CA CYS A 29 -13.58 11.88 -0.56
C CYS A 29 -13.48 11.18 0.80
N GLY A 30 -13.65 11.91 1.91
CA GLY A 30 -13.75 11.31 3.24
C GLY A 30 -14.81 10.20 3.30
N GLY A 31 -14.55 9.11 4.03
CA GLY A 31 -15.50 8.00 4.19
C GLY A 31 -15.51 6.94 3.07
N THR A 32 -14.75 7.11 1.99
CA THR A 32 -14.72 6.13 0.86
C THR A 32 -13.92 4.84 1.13
N GLY A 33 -13.71 4.46 2.39
CA GLY A 33 -13.05 3.20 2.73
C GLY A 33 -11.56 3.09 2.41
N LYS A 34 -10.86 4.20 2.10
CA LYS A 34 -9.41 4.17 1.81
C LYS A 34 -8.61 3.49 2.93
N SER A 35 -8.89 3.80 4.19
CA SER A 35 -8.24 3.14 5.34
C SER A 35 -8.54 1.64 5.41
N GLN A 36 -9.74 1.20 5.01
CA GLN A 36 -10.09 -0.23 4.93
C GLN A 36 -9.32 -0.94 3.82
N LEU A 37 -9.14 -0.29 2.67
CA LEU A 37 -8.30 -0.80 1.59
C LEU A 37 -6.84 -0.99 2.04
N ILE A 38 -6.31 -0.02 2.80
CA ILE A 38 -4.99 -0.13 3.41
C ILE A 38 -4.91 -1.35 4.34
N ARG A 39 -5.90 -1.53 5.24
CA ARG A 39 -5.96 -2.70 6.15
C ARG A 39 -6.05 -4.02 5.39
N ALA A 40 -6.81 -4.07 4.28
CA ALA A 40 -6.92 -5.26 3.44
C ALA A 40 -5.57 -5.59 2.76
N LEU A 41 -4.86 -4.58 2.25
CA LEU A 41 -3.50 -4.75 1.72
C LEU A 41 -2.56 -5.26 2.81
N THR A 42 -2.56 -4.67 4.00
CA THR A 42 -1.74 -5.14 5.12
C THR A 42 -2.02 -6.62 5.43
N LYS A 43 -3.29 -7.01 5.47
CA LYS A 43 -3.69 -8.42 5.69
C LYS A 43 -3.19 -9.34 4.57
N TYR A 44 -3.23 -8.90 3.31
CA TYR A 44 -2.67 -9.65 2.19
C TYR A 44 -1.17 -9.90 2.35
N PHE A 45 -0.39 -8.87 2.68
CA PHE A 45 1.06 -9.02 2.91
C PHE A 45 1.39 -9.89 4.12
N LEU A 46 0.54 -9.86 5.15
CA LEU A 46 0.67 -10.75 6.30
C LEU A 46 0.41 -12.21 5.92
N VAL A 47 -0.70 -12.50 5.23
CA VAL A 47 -1.08 -13.87 4.83
C VAL A 47 -0.08 -14.45 3.82
N THR A 48 0.49 -13.62 2.94
CA THR A 48 1.52 -14.03 1.98
C THR A 48 2.93 -14.10 2.57
N LYS A 49 3.13 -13.81 3.87
CA LYS A 49 4.43 -13.77 4.56
C LYS A 49 5.44 -12.79 3.93
N ARG A 50 4.94 -11.66 3.43
CA ARG A 50 5.71 -10.61 2.75
C ARG A 50 5.65 -9.25 3.46
N ILE A 51 5.22 -9.21 4.72
CA ILE A 51 5.02 -7.97 5.46
C ILE A 51 6.28 -7.08 5.52
N GLN A 52 7.47 -7.70 5.52
CA GLN A 52 8.77 -7.03 5.43
C GLN A 52 8.98 -6.18 4.16
N MET A 53 8.16 -6.41 3.12
CA MET A 53 8.19 -5.66 1.85
C MET A 53 7.24 -4.46 1.83
N MET A 54 6.50 -4.21 2.93
CA MET A 54 5.51 -3.14 3.05
C MET A 54 5.99 -2.05 3.99
N LEU A 55 6.00 -0.80 3.51
CA LEU A 55 6.23 0.40 4.32
C LEU A 55 4.99 1.30 4.31
N LYS A 56 4.44 1.58 5.48
CA LYS A 56 3.27 2.45 5.68
C LYS A 56 3.74 3.81 6.17
N LEU A 57 3.41 4.87 5.43
CA LEU A 57 3.76 6.24 5.78
C LEU A 57 2.53 7.14 5.71
N ALA A 58 2.44 8.09 6.63
CA ALA A 58 1.44 9.15 6.59
C ALA A 58 2.07 10.50 6.96
N PRO A 59 1.52 11.64 6.49
CA PRO A 59 2.07 12.97 6.77
C PRO A 59 2.02 13.38 8.26
N THR A 60 1.15 12.75 9.05
CA THR A 60 0.99 13.03 10.48
C THR A 60 0.99 11.74 11.30
N GLY A 61 1.41 11.82 12.57
CA GLY A 61 1.44 10.66 13.47
C GLY A 61 0.06 10.03 13.70
N ILE A 62 -0.99 10.85 13.80
CA ILE A 62 -2.37 10.36 13.96
C ILE A 62 -2.81 9.56 12.72
N ALA A 63 -2.54 10.06 11.51
CA ALA A 63 -2.87 9.34 10.29
C ALA A 63 -2.05 8.06 10.13
N ALA A 64 -0.82 8.01 10.65
CA ALA A 64 0.01 6.81 10.66
C ALA A 64 -0.56 5.75 11.60
N ALA A 65 -1.01 6.14 12.80
CA ALA A 65 -1.64 5.24 13.77
C ALA A 65 -2.96 4.63 13.25
N GLU A 66 -3.74 5.37 12.47
CA GLU A 66 -5.02 4.88 11.90
C GLU A 66 -4.84 3.76 10.87
N ILE A 67 -3.69 3.75 10.19
CA ILE A 67 -3.36 2.81 9.11
C ILE A 67 -2.36 1.74 9.54
N ASP A 68 -1.99 1.70 10.82
CA ASP A 68 -1.11 0.65 11.34
C ASP A 68 -1.83 -0.71 11.41
#